data_AF-A0A1M5JR29-F1
#
_entry.id   AF-A0A1M5JR29-F1
#
_cell.length_a   1.000
_cell.length_b   1.000
_cell.length_c   1.000
_cell.angle_alpha   90.00
_cell.angle_beta   90.00
_cell.angle_gamma   90.00
#
_symmetry.space_group_name_H-M   'P 1'
#
loop_
_entity.id
_entity.type
_entity.pdbx_description
1 polymer ?
#
loop_
_entity_poly.entity_id
_entity_poly.type
_entity_poly.pdbx_seq_one_letter_code
_entity_poly.pdbx_strand_id
1 'polypeptide(L)'
;MPNKETAASIKNENNFIGLFIEPSAIKTASRRCVYIKESHAELISKVVFINPKANMTIGGYINAVLEQHFNQYYDDILDYYESQKSAFGL
;
A
#
# COMPACT_ATOMS: atom_id res chain seq x y z
N MET A 1 -29.90 12.44 -28.33
CA MET A 1 -29.46 13.08 -27.07
C MET A 1 -30.12 12.36 -25.90
N PRO A 2 -29.46 12.28 -24.74
CA PRO A 2 -29.06 11.00 -24.12
C PRO A 2 -29.75 10.74 -22.77
N ASN A 3 -29.79 9.48 -22.32
CA ASN A 3 -29.84 9.17 -20.89
C ASN A 3 -28.51 8.54 -20.48
N LYS A 4 -27.63 9.39 -19.92
CA LYS A 4 -26.57 9.00 -18.99
C LYS A 4 -27.21 8.97 -17.61
N GLU A 5 -27.71 7.80 -17.22
CA GLU A 5 -28.14 7.48 -15.87
C GLU A 5 -27.38 6.19 -15.49
N THR A 6 -26.65 6.04 -14.40
CA THR A 6 -26.39 6.87 -13.22
C THR A 6 -25.21 6.23 -12.48
N ALA A 7 -24.34 7.08 -11.91
CA ALA A 7 -23.43 6.79 -10.79
C ALA A 7 -22.25 5.82 -11.00
N ALA A 8 -21.19 6.34 -11.62
CA ALA A 8 -19.86 6.18 -11.02
C ALA A 8 -19.87 6.82 -9.62
N SER A 9 -19.66 6.01 -8.57
CA SER A 9 -19.07 6.37 -7.26
C SER A 9 -19.67 5.50 -6.14
N ILE A 10 -19.24 4.24 -6.07
CA ILE A 10 -18.94 3.64 -4.78
C ILE A 10 -17.43 3.51 -4.77
N LYS A 11 -16.75 4.59 -4.36
CA LYS A 11 -15.38 4.50 -3.83
C LYS A 11 -15.47 3.48 -2.71
N ASN A 12 -14.97 2.28 -2.96
CA ASN A 12 -15.04 1.18 -2.02
C ASN A 12 -13.92 1.39 -1.00
N GLU A 13 -14.12 2.36 -0.10
CA GLU A 13 -13.22 2.75 1.00
C GLU A 13 -12.98 1.58 2.00
N ASN A 14 -13.58 0.41 1.76
CA ASN A 14 -13.60 -0.72 2.69
C ASN A 14 -13.07 -2.04 2.10
N ASN A 15 -12.42 -2.06 0.92
CA ASN A 15 -11.85 -3.31 0.40
C ASN A 15 -10.49 -3.66 1.01
N PHE A 16 -10.41 -3.72 2.33
CA PHE A 16 -9.22 -4.12 3.09
C PHE A 16 -8.64 -5.45 2.59
N ILE A 17 -9.50 -6.40 2.22
CA ILE A 17 -9.08 -7.72 1.72
C ILE A 17 -8.35 -7.60 0.39
N GLY A 18 -8.93 -6.89 -0.59
CA GLY A 18 -8.29 -6.70 -1.90
C GLY A 18 -7.05 -5.80 -1.85
N LEU A 19 -7.00 -4.86 -0.90
CA LEU A 19 -5.86 -3.97 -0.74
C LEU A 19 -4.68 -4.66 -0.05
N PHE A 20 -4.95 -5.47 0.97
CA PHE A 20 -3.88 -5.94 1.86
C PHE A 20 -3.79 -7.44 2.02
N ILE A 21 -4.76 -8.28 1.64
CA ILE A 21 -4.80 -9.71 2.00
C ILE A 21 -4.54 -10.63 0.80
N GLU A 22 -4.35 -10.10 -0.41
CA GLU A 22 -4.11 -10.93 -1.60
C GLU A 22 -2.72 -11.61 -1.61
N PRO A 23 -2.62 -12.84 -2.16
CA PRO A 23 -1.34 -13.53 -2.28
C PRO A 23 -0.33 -12.71 -3.07
N SER A 24 0.78 -12.35 -2.42
CA SER A 24 1.86 -11.63 -3.10
C SER A 24 2.53 -12.52 -4.16
N ALA A 25 2.47 -12.09 -5.41
CA ALA A 25 3.22 -12.71 -6.51
C ALA A 25 4.73 -12.36 -6.48
N ILE A 26 5.16 -11.45 -5.58
CA ILE A 26 6.51 -10.88 -5.56
C ILE A 26 7.48 -11.90 -4.98
N LYS A 27 8.12 -12.65 -5.88
CA LYS A 27 9.25 -13.54 -5.59
C LYS A 27 10.54 -12.97 -6.19
N THR A 28 11.03 -11.81 -5.76
CA THR A 28 12.21 -11.21 -6.42
C THR A 28 13.27 -10.66 -5.46
N ALA A 29 14.29 -11.49 -5.27
CA ALA A 29 15.76 -11.31 -5.17
C ALA A 29 16.45 -10.04 -4.59
N SER A 30 15.80 -8.90 -4.36
CA SER A 30 16.48 -7.68 -3.85
C SER A 30 15.71 -7.00 -2.71
N ARG A 31 15.49 -7.75 -1.62
CA ARG A 31 14.86 -7.17 -0.42
C ARG A 31 15.81 -6.15 0.22
N ARG A 32 15.37 -4.90 0.32
CA ARG A 32 15.92 -3.93 1.27
C ARG A 32 15.19 -4.11 2.60
N CYS A 33 15.89 -4.54 3.64
CA CYS A 33 15.31 -4.74 4.97
C CYS A 33 15.26 -3.41 5.71
N VAL A 34 14.09 -3.07 6.26
CA VAL A 34 13.90 -1.91 7.14
C VAL A 34 13.50 -2.38 8.53
N TYR A 35 13.87 -1.61 9.55
CA TYR A 35 13.40 -1.84 10.90
C TYR A 35 12.01 -1.22 11.08
N ILE A 36 11.13 -1.96 11.74
CA ILE A 36 9.84 -1.46 12.20
C ILE A 36 9.76 -1.62 13.71
N LYS A 37 8.95 -0.77 14.37
CA LYS A 37 8.72 -0.87 15.81
C LYS A 37 8.10 -2.23 16.14
N GLU A 38 8.52 -2.82 17.25
CA GLU A 38 8.05 -4.12 17.72
C GLU A 38 6.51 -4.18 17.81
N SER A 39 5.88 -3.16 18.39
CA SER A 39 4.42 -3.07 18.48
C SER A 39 3.70 -3.10 17.13
N HIS A 40 4.33 -2.59 16.07
CA HIS A 40 3.76 -2.63 14.72
C HIS A 40 3.93 -4.03 14.12
N ALA A 41 5.09 -4.65 14.32
CA ALA A 41 5.34 -6.03 13.88
C ALA A 41 4.36 -7.02 14.55
N GLU A 42 4.07 -6.85 15.84
CA GLU A 42 3.09 -7.66 16.57
C GLU A 42 1.68 -7.49 16.01
N LEU A 43 1.25 -6.25 15.77
CA LEU A 43 -0.06 -5.96 15.21
C LEU A 43 -0.20 -6.55 13.81
N ILE A 44 0.78 -6.35 12.93
CA ILE A 44 0.79 -6.90 11.58
C ILE A 44 0.77 -8.44 11.63
N SER A 45 1.52 -9.05 12.55
CA SER A 45 1.50 -10.50 12.74
C SER A 45 0.09 -11.00 13.07
N LYS A 46 -0.61 -10.34 14.00
CA LYS A 46 -2.01 -10.69 14.34
C LYS A 46 -2.93 -10.61 13.11
N VAL A 47 -2.76 -9.60 12.26
CA VAL A 47 -3.53 -9.44 11.01
C VAL A 47 -3.21 -10.55 10.02
N VAL A 48 -1.93 -10.84 9.80
CA VAL A 48 -1.49 -11.87 8.83
C VAL A 48 -1.94 -13.27 9.26
N PHE A 49 -1.94 -13.56 10.56
CA PHE A 49 -2.27 -14.89 11.07
C PHE A 49 -3.78 -15.12 11.34
N ILE A 50 -4.62 -14.09 11.24
CA ILE A 50 -6.08 -14.26 11.46
C ILE A 50 -6.74 -15.12 10.36
N ASN A 51 -6.16 -15.15 9.16
CA ASN A 51 -6.59 -16.02 8.06
C ASN A 51 -5.39 -16.71 7.39
N PRO A 52 -4.95 -17.87 7.91
CA PRO A 52 -3.81 -18.61 7.37
C PRO A 52 -3.97 -19.01 5.89
N LYS A 53 -5.21 -19.10 5.37
CA LYS A 53 -5.48 -19.45 3.98
C LYS A 53 -5.13 -18.33 2.99
N ALA A 54 -4.95 -17.10 3.48
CA ALA A 54 -4.58 -15.96 2.65
C ALA A 54 -3.12 -16.03 2.16
N ASN A 55 -2.28 -16.94 2.68
CA ASN A 55 -0.86 -17.09 2.31
C ASN A 55 -0.08 -15.76 2.35
N MET A 56 -0.42 -14.89 3.30
CA MET A 56 0.24 -13.61 3.43
C MET A 56 1.45 -13.67 4.37
N THR A 57 2.43 -12.82 4.11
CA THR A 57 3.59 -12.60 4.99
C THR A 57 3.57 -11.17 5.53
N ILE A 58 4.27 -10.93 6.66
CA ILE A 58 4.47 -9.57 7.21
C ILE A 58 5.04 -8.63 6.13
N GLY A 59 6.02 -9.09 5.36
CA GLY A 59 6.60 -8.32 4.26
C GLY A 59 5.60 -8.02 3.15
N GLY A 60 4.73 -8.98 2.82
CA GLY A 60 3.63 -8.77 1.87
C GLY A 60 2.64 -7.70 2.32
N TYR A 61 2.24 -7.74 3.59
CA TYR A 61 1.35 -6.72 4.17
C TYR A 61 1.99 -5.33 4.15
N ILE A 62 3.26 -5.21 4.54
CA ILE A 62 3.98 -3.93 4.51
C ILE A 62 4.10 -3.41 3.07
N ASN A 63 4.38 -4.28 2.10
CA ASN A 63 4.45 -3.89 0.69
C ASN A 63 3.10 -3.32 0.22
N ALA A 64 1.99 -3.98 0.55
CA ALA A 64 0.65 -3.51 0.20
C ALA A 64 0.30 -2.14 0.82
N VAL A 65 0.68 -1.91 2.08
CA VAL A 65 0.54 -0.60 2.74
C VAL A 65 1.35 0.48 2.02
N LEU A 66 2.58 0.18 1.62
CA LEU A 66 3.43 1.11 0.88
C LEU A 66 2.85 1.40 -0.51
N GLU A 67 2.36 0.39 -1.22
CA GLU A 67 1.70 0.57 -2.53
C GLU A 67 0.47 1.46 -2.42
N GLN A 68 -0.41 1.22 -1.44
CA GLN A 68 -1.55 2.11 -1.21
C GLN A 68 -1.09 3.53 -0.89
N HIS A 69 -0.11 3.69 -0.01
CA HIS A 69 0.39 5.00 0.36
C HIS A 69 0.96 5.75 -0.85
N PHE A 70 1.80 5.09 -1.65
CA PHE A 70 2.36 5.71 -2.86
C PHE A 70 1.29 6.02 -3.89
N ASN A 71 0.28 5.18 -4.07
CA ASN A 71 -0.83 5.48 -4.98
C ASN A 71 -1.69 6.66 -4.51
N GLN A 72 -1.90 6.79 -3.20
CA GLN A 72 -2.74 7.85 -2.63
C GLN A 72 -2.01 9.20 -2.59
N TYR A 73 -0.71 9.19 -2.35
CA TYR A 73 0.09 10.40 -2.09
C TYR A 73 1.18 10.62 -3.14
N TYR A 74 1.04 10.04 -4.34
CA TYR A 74 2.06 10.12 -5.39
C TYR A 74 2.45 11.56 -5.72
N ASP A 75 1.44 12.40 -5.98
CA ASP A 75 1.63 13.80 -6.39
C ASP A 75 2.29 14.61 -5.26
N ASP A 76 1.82 14.46 -4.01
CA ASP A 76 2.42 15.12 -2.84
C ASP A 76 3.89 14.73 -2.64
N ILE A 77 4.21 13.45 -2.84
CA ILE A 77 5.59 12.94 -2.75
C ILE A 77 6.46 13.53 -3.87
N LEU A 78 5.93 13.62 -5.09
CA LEU A 78 6.65 14.17 -6.23
C LEU A 78 6.89 15.67 -6.08
N ASP A 79 5.87 16.42 -5.67
CA ASP A 79 5.97 17.86 -5.40
C ASP A 79 7.00 18.15 -4.31
N TYR A 80 7.00 17.35 -3.24
CA TYR A 80 8.02 17.47 -2.20
C TYR A 80 9.42 17.21 -2.76
N TYR A 81 9.61 16.12 -3.53
CA TYR A 81 10.90 15.78 -4.13
C TYR A 81 11.43 16.89 -5.03
N GLU A 82 10.61 17.43 -5.93
CA GLU A 82 10.99 18.51 -6.84
C GLU A 82 11.28 19.82 -6.08
N SER A 83 10.51 20.13 -5.03
CA SER A 83 10.78 21.30 -4.18
C SER A 83 12.15 21.23 -3.50
N GLN A 84 12.54 20.04 -3.02
CA GLN A 84 13.84 19.84 -2.40
C GLN A 84 14.96 19.86 -3.45
N LYS A 85 14.77 19.21 -4.59
CA LYS A 85 15.75 19.24 -5.68
C LYS A 85 16.04 20.67 -6.16
N SER A 86 15.00 21.48 -6.32
CA SER A 86 15.13 22.90 -6.66
C SER A 86 15.84 23.69 -5.54
N ALA A 87 15.56 23.40 -4.27
CA ALA A 87 16.20 24.04 -3.13
C ALA A 87 17.70 23.69 -2.98
N PHE A 88 18.11 22.50 -3.43
CA PHE A 88 19.51 22.03 -3.37
C PHE A 88 20.29 22.23 -4.67
N GLY A 89 19.69 22.80 -5.73
CA GLY A 89 20.39 23.19 -6.96
C GLY A 89 21.05 22.02 -7.72
N LEU A 90 20.39 20.86 -7.73
CA LEU A 90 20.81 19.66 -8.51
C LEU A 90 20.09 19.55 -9.85
#